data_AF-A0A167TBD8-F1
#
_entry.id   AF-A0A167TBD8-F1
#
_cell.length_a   1.000
_cell.length_b   1.000
_cell.length_c   1.000
_cell.angle_alpha   90.00
_cell.angle_beta   90.00
_cell.angle_gamma   90.00
#
_symmetry.space_group_name_H-M   'P 1'
#
loop_
_entity.id
_entity.type
_entity.pdbx_description
1 polymer ?
#
loop_
_entity_poly.entity_id
_entity_poly.type
_entity_poly.pdbx_seq_one_letter_code
_entity_poly.pdbx_strand_id
1 'polypeptide(L)'
;MANIFQRLRKGIKSRRSTSKDESTKIAELEQELSRALNEVHDLQTRLAEHDFMLAHTTSSIPTLAISLFQSDSQSLSDIPRTVSPIDITPTSIDDIWIPSCSGSFLIDAERQWQDGDPELAMELASGVISQNPFLCELDEVRCRLFIAAVQHYLCQYEESMMGLETVIQINNSDAVLHNPESSIIAGITHFIKGMNLIKLGRFPQAYSSFSGALGIPGYDEKAREFQKEAVIGFARIAATESDHSPTASPTASTHALLDWEDNE
;
A
#
# COMPACT_ATOMS: atom_id res chain seq x y z
N MET A 1 19.15 -70.76 12.54
CA MET A 1 18.77 -69.41 13.03
C MET A 1 18.99 -68.26 12.04
N ALA A 2 19.80 -68.38 10.97
CA ALA A 2 20.11 -67.27 10.05
C ALA A 2 18.93 -66.73 9.21
N ASN A 3 17.88 -67.53 8.98
CA ASN A 3 16.78 -67.18 8.06
C ASN A 3 15.74 -66.21 8.66
N ILE A 4 15.63 -66.16 9.99
CA ILE A 4 14.67 -65.29 10.71
C ILE A 4 15.18 -63.84 10.74
N PHE A 5 16.48 -63.64 10.98
CA PHE A 5 17.11 -62.31 10.98
C PHE A 5 17.09 -61.65 9.60
N GLN A 6 17.18 -62.40 8.50
CA GLN A 6 17.06 -61.85 7.15
C GLN A 6 15.64 -61.38 6.81
N ARG A 7 14.60 -62.13 7.24
CA ARG A 7 13.20 -61.74 7.03
C ARG A 7 12.83 -60.50 7.86
N LEU A 8 13.28 -60.41 9.11
CA LEU A 8 13.12 -59.22 9.95
C LEU A 8 13.83 -57.99 9.34
N ARG A 9 15.05 -58.15 8.83
CA ARG A 9 15.80 -57.04 8.21
C ARG A 9 15.15 -56.55 6.91
N LYS A 10 14.55 -57.44 6.10
CA LYS A 10 13.75 -57.05 4.93
C LYS A 10 12.46 -56.35 5.32
N GLY A 11 11.75 -56.84 6.33
CA GLY A 11 10.51 -56.21 6.84
C GLY A 11 10.75 -54.81 7.41
N ILE A 12 11.85 -54.61 8.15
CA ILE A 12 12.22 -53.30 8.70
C ILE A 12 12.66 -52.33 7.59
N LYS A 13 13.43 -52.78 6.59
CA LYS A 13 13.79 -51.94 5.44
C LYS A 13 12.56 -51.57 4.59
N SER A 14 11.64 -52.50 4.36
CA SER A 14 10.40 -52.27 3.61
C SER A 14 9.45 -51.31 4.33
N ARG A 15 9.31 -51.41 5.66
CA ARG A 15 8.50 -50.47 6.45
C ARG A 15 9.13 -49.08 6.53
N ARG A 16 10.46 -49.01 6.54
CA ARG A 16 11.19 -47.73 6.61
C ARG A 16 11.23 -47.00 5.27
N SER A 17 11.10 -47.71 4.14
CA SER A 17 10.91 -47.08 2.82
C SER A 17 9.47 -46.57 2.65
N THR A 18 8.45 -47.34 3.06
CA THR A 18 7.06 -46.88 3.02
C THR A 18 6.80 -45.71 3.96
N SER A 19 7.38 -45.70 5.17
CA SER A 19 7.23 -44.57 6.10
C SER A 19 7.94 -43.31 5.61
N LYS A 20 9.00 -43.46 4.80
CA LYS A 20 9.73 -42.34 4.22
C LYS A 20 8.99 -41.75 3.02
N ASP A 21 8.39 -42.60 2.19
CA ASP A 21 7.48 -42.19 1.09
C ASP A 21 6.20 -41.53 1.61
N GLU A 22 5.63 -42.02 2.72
CA GLU A 22 4.49 -41.39 3.39
C GLU A 22 4.87 -40.02 3.99
N SER A 23 6.05 -39.93 4.62
CA SER A 23 6.55 -38.66 5.16
C SER A 23 6.83 -37.62 4.07
N THR A 24 7.34 -38.01 2.90
CA THR A 24 7.52 -37.09 1.77
C THR A 24 6.19 -36.64 1.17
N LYS A 25 5.21 -37.56 1.05
CA LYS A 25 3.87 -37.21 0.58
C LYS A 25 3.14 -36.23 1.52
N ILE A 26 3.31 -36.39 2.84
CA ILE A 26 2.74 -35.46 3.81
C ILE A 26 3.38 -34.07 3.67
N ALA A 27 4.71 -34.00 3.51
CA ALA A 27 5.39 -32.72 3.32
C ALA A 27 5.00 -32.03 1.99
N GLU A 28 4.80 -32.80 0.92
CA GLU A 28 4.30 -32.28 -0.37
C GLU A 28 2.87 -31.73 -0.21
N LEU A 29 1.99 -32.44 0.49
CA LEU A 29 0.62 -32.00 0.76
C LEU A 29 0.58 -30.75 1.65
N GLU A 30 1.44 -30.65 2.68
CA GLU A 30 1.54 -29.46 3.53
C GLU A 30 2.04 -28.23 2.75
N GLN A 31 3.00 -28.44 1.84
CA GLN A 31 3.48 -27.40 0.95
C GLN A 31 2.39 -26.95 -0.04
N GLU A 32 1.63 -27.89 -0.59
CA GLU A 32 0.53 -27.60 -1.52
C GLU A 32 -0.63 -26.90 -0.81
N LEU A 33 -0.96 -27.32 0.42
CA LEU A 33 -1.94 -26.64 1.27
C LEU A 33 -1.50 -25.21 1.61
N SER A 34 -0.23 -25.01 1.94
CA SER A 34 0.31 -23.67 2.23
C SER A 34 0.26 -22.77 0.99
N ARG A 35 0.56 -23.33 -0.19
CA ARG A 35 0.43 -22.61 -1.46
C ARG A 35 -1.03 -22.24 -1.74
N ALA A 36 -1.96 -23.19 -1.58
CA ALA A 36 -3.38 -22.96 -1.78
C ALA A 36 -3.94 -21.92 -0.81
N LEU A 37 -3.51 -21.92 0.46
CA LEU A 37 -3.90 -20.91 1.44
C LEU A 37 -3.38 -19.51 1.05
N ASN A 38 -2.15 -19.41 0.57
CA ASN A 38 -1.60 -18.15 0.07
C ASN A 38 -2.35 -17.66 -1.18
N GLU A 39 -2.71 -18.55 -2.11
CA GLU A 39 -3.52 -18.22 -3.29
C GLU A 39 -4.93 -17.77 -2.90
N VAL A 40 -5.57 -18.42 -1.93
CA VAL A 40 -6.88 -18.00 -1.41
C VAL A 40 -6.77 -16.62 -0.76
N HIS A 41 -5.71 -16.36 0.00
CA HIS A 41 -5.49 -15.06 0.62
C HIS A 41 -5.25 -13.96 -0.42
N ASP A 42 -4.50 -14.26 -1.49
CA ASP A 42 -4.28 -13.36 -2.62
C ASP A 42 -5.60 -13.06 -3.34
N LEU A 43 -6.40 -14.09 -3.63
CA LEU A 43 -7.72 -13.95 -4.25
C LEU A 43 -8.69 -13.16 -3.37
N GLN A 44 -8.68 -13.36 -2.05
CA GLN A 44 -9.48 -12.57 -1.11
C GLN A 44 -9.05 -11.10 -1.10
N THR A 45 -7.74 -10.84 -1.17
CA THR A 45 -7.20 -9.48 -1.25
C THR A 45 -7.66 -8.80 -2.53
N ARG A 46 -7.56 -9.50 -3.67
CA ARG A 46 -8.03 -9.01 -4.97
C ARG A 46 -9.55 -8.81 -5.01
N LEU A 47 -10.32 -9.71 -4.40
CA LEU A 47 -11.77 -9.57 -4.30
C LEU A 47 -12.14 -8.34 -3.46
N ALA A 48 -11.48 -8.15 -2.30
CA ALA A 48 -11.69 -6.99 -1.46
C ALA A 48 -11.29 -5.70 -2.18
N GLU A 49 -10.22 -5.71 -2.97
CA GLU A 49 -9.80 -4.60 -3.84
C GLU A 49 -10.83 -4.30 -4.94
N HIS A 50 -11.42 -5.32 -5.55
CA HIS A 50 -12.52 -5.15 -6.51
C HIS A 50 -13.79 -4.62 -5.87
N ASP A 51 -14.21 -5.16 -4.72
CA ASP A 51 -15.39 -4.69 -3.97
C ASP A 51 -15.20 -3.24 -3.51
N PHE A 52 -13.99 -2.91 -3.09
CA PHE A 52 -13.55 -1.56 -2.75
C PHE A 52 -13.62 -0.60 -3.94
N MET A 53 -13.10 -1.00 -5.11
CA MET A 53 -13.20 -0.20 -6.33
C MET A 53 -14.65 -0.02 -6.80
N LEU A 54 -15.48 -1.07 -6.70
CA LEU A 54 -16.89 -1.01 -7.07
C LEU A 54 -17.66 -0.03 -6.18
N ALA A 55 -17.48 -0.10 -4.86
CA ALA A 55 -18.07 0.85 -3.92
C ALA A 55 -17.69 2.31 -4.24
N HIS A 56 -16.44 2.55 -4.64
CA HIS A 56 -15.96 3.86 -5.03
C HIS A 56 -16.58 4.38 -6.35
N THR A 57 -16.71 3.53 -7.37
CA THR A 57 -17.31 3.91 -8.65
C THR A 57 -18.81 4.18 -8.57
N THR A 58 -19.56 3.48 -7.70
CA THR A 58 -20.99 3.76 -7.48
C THR A 58 -21.25 5.07 -6.73
N SER A 59 -20.26 5.58 -5.98
CA SER A 59 -20.35 6.83 -5.23
C SER A 59 -19.86 8.06 -6.03
N SER A 60 -19.18 7.88 -7.16
CA SER A 60 -18.60 9.01 -7.92
C SER A 60 -18.46 8.68 -9.41
N ILE A 61 -19.35 9.23 -10.23
CA ILE A 61 -19.09 9.54 -11.65
C ILE A 61 -19.85 10.84 -12.00
N PRO A 62 -19.31 11.77 -12.80
CA PRO A 62 -18.03 11.77 -13.54
C PRO A 62 -17.07 12.88 -13.07
N THR A 63 -15.74 12.78 -13.27
CA THR A 63 -15.08 13.31 -14.49
C THR A 63 -13.57 13.01 -14.44
N LEU A 64 -13.02 12.73 -15.62
CA LEU A 64 -11.62 12.41 -16.01
C LEU A 64 -11.19 10.94 -15.91
N ALA A 65 -11.42 10.28 -17.04
CA ALA A 65 -10.80 9.03 -17.44
C ALA A 65 -9.28 9.13 -17.38
N ILE A 66 -8.69 8.57 -16.33
CA ILE A 66 -7.32 8.05 -16.38
C ILE A 66 -7.46 6.57 -16.71
N SER A 67 -6.89 6.16 -17.85
CA SER A 67 -6.95 4.79 -18.34
C SER A 67 -6.39 3.83 -17.29
N LEU A 68 -7.27 3.10 -16.60
CA LEU A 68 -6.94 2.22 -15.48
C LEU A 68 -6.49 0.81 -15.90
N PHE A 69 -6.10 0.63 -17.16
CA PHE A 69 -5.63 -0.65 -17.68
C PHE A 69 -4.30 -0.46 -18.38
N GLN A 70 -3.21 -0.71 -17.67
CA GLN A 70 -2.00 -1.22 -18.34
C GLN A 70 -2.07 -2.74 -18.24
N SER A 71 -2.48 -3.35 -19.36
CA SER A 71 -2.33 -4.78 -19.58
C SER A 71 -0.85 -5.10 -19.77
N ASP A 72 -0.35 -6.06 -19.02
CA ASP A 72 0.92 -6.72 -19.30
C ASP A 72 0.86 -7.37 -20.69
N SER A 73 1.56 -6.79 -21.67
CA SER A 73 2.11 -7.53 -22.83
C SER A 73 3.03 -6.67 -23.71
N GLN A 74 4.33 -6.96 -23.57
CA GLN A 74 5.39 -7.04 -24.59
C GLN A 74 5.68 -5.84 -25.52
N SER A 75 6.90 -5.29 -25.40
CA SER A 75 7.96 -5.38 -26.43
C SER A 75 9.17 -4.51 -26.04
N LEU A 76 10.36 -5.11 -26.11
CA LEU A 76 11.67 -4.47 -25.88
C LEU A 76 11.84 -3.15 -26.64
N SER A 77 12.44 -2.17 -25.98
CA SER A 77 13.42 -1.29 -26.62
C SER A 77 14.63 -1.14 -25.69
N ASP A 78 15.72 -1.80 -26.08
CA ASP A 78 17.03 -1.66 -25.44
C ASP A 78 17.57 -0.25 -25.63
N ILE A 79 17.61 0.52 -24.55
CA ILE A 79 18.51 1.67 -24.42
C ILE A 79 19.23 1.48 -23.08
N PRO A 80 20.55 1.23 -23.06
CA PRO A 80 21.27 1.06 -21.81
C PRO A 80 21.48 2.45 -21.18
N ARG A 81 20.61 2.83 -20.25
CA ARG A 81 20.94 3.88 -19.27
C ARG A 81 21.68 3.22 -18.11
N THR A 82 22.99 3.24 -18.21
CA THR A 82 23.88 3.00 -17.08
C THR A 82 23.73 4.17 -16.10
N VAL A 83 22.80 4.07 -15.17
CA VAL A 83 22.82 4.85 -13.93
C VAL A 83 23.05 3.84 -12.82
N SER A 84 24.19 3.98 -12.16
CA SER A 84 24.60 3.10 -11.07
C SER A 84 23.51 3.08 -9.97
N PRO A 85 23.24 1.92 -9.35
CA PRO A 85 22.38 1.88 -8.18
C PRO A 85 23.11 2.64 -7.08
N ILE A 86 22.61 3.81 -6.71
CA ILE A 86 22.96 4.39 -5.42
C ILE A 86 22.17 3.57 -4.42
N ASP A 87 22.86 2.78 -3.62
CA ASP A 87 22.27 2.09 -2.47
C ASP A 87 21.70 3.15 -1.53
N ILE A 88 20.38 3.37 -1.62
CA ILE A 88 19.64 4.21 -0.69
C ILE A 88 19.45 3.37 0.58
N THR A 89 20.35 3.53 1.55
CA THR A 89 20.12 3.06 2.92
C THR A 89 19.02 3.91 3.55
N PRO A 90 17.88 3.33 3.98
CA PRO A 90 16.73 4.09 4.46
C PRO A 90 16.96 4.55 5.90
N THR A 91 17.39 5.79 6.07
CA THR A 91 17.18 6.58 7.30
C THR A 91 16.20 7.71 6.99
N SER A 92 15.03 7.30 6.50
CA SER A 92 13.93 8.12 6.01
C SER A 92 12.95 8.41 7.14
N ILE A 93 12.37 9.62 7.21
CA ILE A 93 11.29 10.01 8.15
C ILE A 93 10.22 8.92 8.13
N ASP A 94 10.24 7.96 9.08
CA ASP A 94 9.37 6.77 9.09
C ASP A 94 9.06 6.20 7.70
N ASP A 95 10.08 6.04 6.86
CA ASP A 95 9.93 5.49 5.51
C ASP A 95 9.11 6.33 4.51
N ILE A 96 8.73 7.55 4.89
CA ILE A 96 7.91 8.53 4.15
C ILE A 96 8.77 9.49 3.31
N TRP A 97 9.95 9.87 3.79
CA TRP A 97 10.83 10.84 3.12
C TRP A 97 12.21 10.29 2.82
N ILE A 98 12.56 10.11 1.54
CA ILE A 98 13.91 9.72 1.17
C ILE A 98 14.82 10.96 1.20
N PRO A 99 15.87 11.01 2.04
CA PRO A 99 16.75 12.17 2.15
C PRO A 99 17.36 12.58 0.81
N SER A 100 17.51 13.88 0.61
CA SER A 100 18.11 14.43 -0.60
C SER A 100 19.61 14.09 -0.68
N CYS A 101 20.11 13.79 -1.87
CA CYS A 101 21.56 13.66 -2.08
C CYS A 101 22.28 15.01 -1.84
N SER A 102 23.58 14.94 -1.54
CA SER A 102 24.43 16.09 -1.17
C SER A 102 24.28 17.27 -2.14
N GLY A 103 23.97 18.45 -1.60
CA GLY A 103 23.79 19.71 -2.33
C GLY A 103 22.41 20.37 -2.16
N SER A 104 21.48 19.72 -1.45
CA SER A 104 20.14 20.24 -1.17
C SER A 104 20.13 21.38 -0.13
N PHE A 105 19.26 22.38 -0.33
CA PHE A 105 18.95 23.39 0.69
C PHE A 105 18.32 22.80 1.97
N LEU A 106 17.93 21.53 1.92
CA LEU A 106 17.35 20.80 3.05
C LEU A 106 18.40 20.11 3.93
N ILE A 107 19.70 20.15 3.62
CA ILE A 107 20.72 19.42 4.40
C ILE A 107 20.63 19.73 5.90
N ASP A 108 20.52 21.01 6.27
CA ASP A 108 20.46 21.40 7.68
C ASP A 108 19.14 20.94 8.32
N ALA A 109 18.03 21.01 7.59
CA ALA A 109 16.73 20.53 8.07
C ALA A 109 16.70 19.00 8.24
N GLU A 110 17.20 18.26 7.25
CA GLU A 110 17.33 16.79 7.29
C GLU A 110 18.30 16.33 8.39
N ARG A 111 19.37 17.09 8.67
CA ARG A 111 20.25 16.82 9.80
C ARG A 111 19.51 16.99 11.13
N GLN A 112 18.79 18.09 11.34
CA GLN A 112 18.04 18.28 12.59
C GLN A 112 16.97 17.21 12.80
N TRP A 113 16.34 16.75 11.72
CA TRP A 113 15.47 15.60 11.75
C TRP A 113 16.22 14.35 12.27
N GLN A 114 17.39 14.05 11.70
CA GLN A 114 18.21 12.90 12.12
C GLN A 114 18.68 13.00 13.58
N ASP A 115 18.90 14.22 14.06
CA ASP A 115 19.27 14.51 15.45
C ASP A 115 18.07 14.42 16.41
N GLY A 116 16.86 14.17 15.90
CA GLY A 116 15.64 13.96 16.67
C GLY A 116 14.88 15.23 17.03
N ASP A 117 15.11 16.33 16.30
CA ASP A 117 14.44 17.63 16.48
C ASP A 117 13.55 17.96 15.26
N PRO A 118 12.33 17.39 15.20
CA PRO A 118 11.43 17.58 14.06
C PRO A 118 10.87 19.01 13.97
N GLU A 119 10.67 19.69 15.09
CA GLU A 119 10.21 21.09 15.10
C GLU A 119 11.26 22.02 14.49
N LEU A 120 12.53 21.89 14.91
CA LEU A 120 13.62 22.68 14.34
C LEU A 120 13.87 22.35 12.87
N ALA A 121 13.76 21.08 12.49
CA ALA A 121 13.84 20.66 11.08
C ALA A 121 12.79 21.38 10.22
N MET A 122 11.54 21.43 10.69
CA MET A 122 10.46 22.14 10.02
C MET A 122 10.68 23.66 9.99
N GLU A 123 11.18 24.25 11.08
CA GLU A 123 11.53 25.68 11.14
C GLU A 123 12.60 26.03 10.09
N LEU A 124 13.67 25.23 10.00
CA LEU A 124 14.74 25.45 9.02
C LEU A 124 14.23 25.35 7.58
N ALA A 125 13.42 24.33 7.25
CA ALA A 125 12.83 24.20 5.92
C ALA A 125 11.87 25.37 5.60
N SER A 126 11.10 25.84 6.59
CA SER A 126 10.24 27.02 6.44
C SER A 126 11.05 28.31 6.29
N GLY A 127 12.19 28.38 6.97
CA GLY A 127 13.19 29.44 6.85
C GLY A 127 13.73 29.56 5.42
N VAL A 128 14.05 28.44 4.78
CA VAL A 128 14.51 28.43 3.37
C VAL A 128 13.48 29.07 2.45
N ILE A 129 12.20 28.74 2.61
CA ILE A 129 11.11 29.29 1.79
C ILE A 129 10.93 30.80 2.04
N SER A 130 10.94 31.23 3.31
CA SER A 130 10.62 32.61 3.68
C SER A 130 11.78 33.59 3.52
N GLN A 131 13.03 33.13 3.63
CA GLN A 131 14.21 33.99 3.67
C GLN A 131 14.94 34.07 2.34
N ASN A 132 14.63 33.20 1.37
CA ASN A 132 15.32 33.13 0.09
C ASN A 132 14.45 33.66 -1.07
N PRO A 133 14.56 34.94 -1.44
CA PRO A 133 13.73 35.56 -2.49
C PRO A 133 14.05 35.04 -3.91
N PHE A 134 15.11 34.25 -4.08
CA PHE A 134 15.52 33.66 -5.35
C PHE A 134 15.33 32.14 -5.37
N LEU A 135 14.59 31.58 -4.41
CA LEU A 135 14.27 30.17 -4.39
C LEU A 135 13.48 29.80 -5.65
N CYS A 136 13.94 28.77 -6.37
CA CYS A 136 13.17 28.30 -7.52
C CYS A 136 11.96 27.49 -7.05
N GLU A 137 10.91 27.46 -7.86
CA GLU A 137 9.66 26.77 -7.53
C GLU A 137 9.87 25.27 -7.21
N LEU A 138 10.84 24.63 -7.87
CA LEU A 138 11.18 23.22 -7.60
C LEU A 138 11.75 23.03 -6.18
N ASP A 139 12.64 23.93 -5.76
CA ASP A 139 13.22 23.87 -4.41
C ASP A 139 12.18 24.22 -3.34
N GLU A 140 11.30 25.19 -3.61
CA GLU A 140 10.16 25.47 -2.75
C GLU A 140 9.28 24.23 -2.56
N VAL A 141 8.97 23.52 -3.65
CA VAL A 141 8.16 22.30 -3.60
C VAL A 141 8.85 21.22 -2.77
N ARG A 142 10.17 21.02 -2.92
CA ARG A 142 10.91 20.06 -2.10
C ARG A 142 10.85 20.41 -0.62
N CYS A 143 11.02 21.69 -0.27
CA CYS A 143 10.91 22.14 1.12
C CYS A 143 9.51 21.89 1.68
N ARG A 144 8.46 22.19 0.92
CA ARG A 144 7.07 21.93 1.33
C ARG A 144 6.77 20.45 1.48
N LEU A 145 7.31 19.59 0.62
CA LEU A 145 7.18 18.13 0.74
C LEU A 145 7.86 17.61 2.01
N PHE A 146 9.07 18.08 2.30
CA PHE A 146 9.76 17.74 3.54
C PHE A 146 8.95 18.16 4.77
N ILE A 147 8.43 19.40 4.79
CA ILE A 147 7.57 19.89 5.87
C ILE A 147 6.33 19.00 6.03
N ALA A 148 5.67 18.64 4.93
CA ALA A 148 4.48 17.78 4.97
C ALA A 148 4.79 16.38 5.53
N ALA A 149 5.98 15.82 5.25
CA ALA A 149 6.43 14.55 5.82
C ALA A 149 6.69 14.68 7.33
N VAL A 150 7.34 15.75 7.79
CA VAL A 150 7.54 16.03 9.22
C VAL A 150 6.20 16.23 9.93
N GLN A 151 5.25 16.94 9.32
CA GLN A 151 3.90 17.14 9.86
C GLN A 151 3.15 15.81 10.01
N HIS A 152 3.26 14.89 9.04
CA HIS A 152 2.71 13.55 9.19
C HIS A 152 3.26 12.86 10.44
N TYR A 153 4.58 12.89 10.62
CA TYR A 153 5.24 12.29 11.79
C TYR A 153 4.73 12.91 13.11
N LEU A 154 4.57 14.22 13.15
CA LEU A 154 4.01 14.96 14.29
C LEU A 154 2.49 14.75 14.48
N CYS A 155 1.86 13.86 13.72
CA CYS A 155 0.43 13.60 13.72
C CYS A 155 -0.43 14.81 13.31
N GLN A 156 0.14 15.76 12.59
CA GLN A 156 -0.51 16.96 12.04
C GLN A 156 -1.00 16.66 10.61
N TYR A 157 -1.93 15.71 10.50
CA TYR A 157 -2.32 15.14 9.20
C TYR A 157 -3.07 16.14 8.33
N GLU A 158 -3.96 16.93 8.91
CA GLU A 158 -4.71 17.98 8.21
C GLU A 158 -3.80 19.09 7.71
N GLU A 159 -2.83 19.54 8.51
CA GLU A 159 -1.83 20.52 8.12
C GLU A 159 -0.94 19.99 7.00
N SER A 160 -0.50 18.74 7.12
CA SER A 160 0.23 18.04 6.06
C SER A 160 -0.57 18.01 4.76
N MET A 161 -1.87 17.68 4.82
CA MET A 161 -2.75 17.69 3.64
C MET A 161 -2.86 19.07 2.98
N MET A 162 -3.00 20.15 3.75
CA MET A 162 -3.02 21.52 3.21
C MET A 162 -1.67 21.88 2.54
N GLY A 163 -0.55 21.46 3.13
CA GLY A 163 0.78 21.62 2.53
C GLY A 163 0.91 20.90 1.20
N LEU A 164 0.42 19.66 1.12
CA LEU A 164 0.44 18.85 -0.10
C LEU A 164 -0.45 19.43 -1.21
N GLU A 165 -1.60 20.02 -0.88
CA GLU A 165 -2.42 20.74 -1.88
C GLU A 165 -1.67 21.91 -2.51
N THR A 166 -0.90 22.64 -1.70
CA THR A 166 -0.04 23.72 -2.18
C THR A 166 1.07 23.17 -3.09
N VAL A 167 1.68 22.04 -2.72
CA VAL A 167 2.68 21.35 -3.56
C VAL A 167 2.08 20.99 -4.93
N ILE A 168 0.87 20.42 -4.98
CA ILE A 168 0.21 20.08 -6.24
C ILE A 168 -0.01 21.33 -7.11
N GLN A 169 -0.42 22.45 -6.51
CA GLN A 169 -0.64 23.69 -7.24
C GLN A 169 0.64 24.22 -7.86
N ILE A 170 1.75 24.26 -7.11
CA ILE A 170 3.05 24.74 -7.60
C ILE A 170 3.64 23.74 -8.62
N ASN A 171 3.54 22.44 -8.37
CA ASN A 171 4.09 21.42 -9.28
C ASN A 171 3.37 21.38 -10.64
N ASN A 172 2.12 21.83 -10.70
CA ASN A 172 1.34 21.98 -11.92
C ASN A 172 1.56 23.34 -12.62
N SER A 173 2.41 24.22 -12.10
CA SER A 173 2.81 25.45 -12.79
C SER A 173 3.61 25.10 -14.05
N ASP A 174 3.51 25.93 -15.09
CA ASP A 174 4.27 25.72 -16.34
C ASP A 174 5.79 25.68 -16.10
N ALA A 175 6.28 26.33 -15.04
CA ALA A 175 7.70 26.38 -14.69
C ALA A 175 8.22 25.05 -14.13
N VAL A 176 7.36 24.26 -13.47
CA VAL A 176 7.74 22.97 -12.88
C VAL A 176 7.25 21.79 -13.73
N LEU A 177 6.10 21.90 -14.40
CA LEU A 177 5.44 20.80 -15.10
C LEU A 177 6.32 20.10 -16.16
N HIS A 178 7.20 20.84 -16.81
CA HIS A 178 8.11 20.30 -17.84
C HIS A 178 9.43 19.75 -17.26
N ASN A 179 9.63 19.85 -15.95
CA ASN A 179 10.77 19.28 -15.27
C ASN A 179 10.57 17.76 -15.09
N PRO A 180 11.57 16.92 -15.44
CA PRO A 180 11.47 15.47 -15.21
C PRO A 180 11.17 15.10 -13.75
N GLU A 181 11.62 15.92 -12.79
CA GLU A 181 11.37 15.73 -11.36
C GLU A 181 9.93 16.03 -10.93
N SER A 182 9.13 16.74 -11.74
CA SER A 182 7.73 17.02 -11.43
C SER A 182 6.92 15.73 -11.23
N SER A 183 7.23 14.70 -12.03
CA SER A 183 6.61 13.38 -11.90
C SER A 183 6.98 12.67 -10.59
N ILE A 184 8.23 12.82 -10.15
CA ILE A 184 8.74 12.26 -8.90
C ILE A 184 8.08 12.97 -7.71
N ILE A 185 8.07 14.30 -7.73
CA ILE A 185 7.39 15.15 -6.75
C ILE A 185 5.92 14.78 -6.65
N ALA A 186 5.22 14.64 -7.78
CA ALA A 186 3.80 14.27 -7.78
C ALA A 186 3.58 12.91 -7.10
N GLY A 187 4.41 11.91 -7.41
CA GLY A 187 4.26 10.59 -6.80
C GLY A 187 4.62 10.57 -5.30
N ILE A 188 5.65 11.30 -4.86
CA ILE A 188 5.95 11.48 -3.42
C ILE A 188 4.79 12.19 -2.72
N THR A 189 4.25 13.24 -3.33
CA THR A 189 3.07 13.97 -2.81
C THR A 189 1.90 13.01 -2.59
N HIS A 190 1.63 12.16 -3.58
CA HIS A 190 0.59 11.14 -3.53
C HIS A 190 0.84 10.08 -2.45
N PHE A 191 2.10 9.71 -2.21
CA PHE A 191 2.48 8.80 -1.14
C PHE A 191 2.17 9.38 0.24
N ILE A 192 2.66 10.59 0.55
CA ILE A 192 2.43 11.27 1.83
C ILE A 192 0.92 11.51 2.04
N LYS A 193 0.21 11.91 0.98
CA LYS A 193 -1.25 12.04 1.01
C LYS A 193 -1.95 10.73 1.37
N GLY A 194 -1.51 9.61 0.78
CA GLY A 194 -2.03 8.28 1.11
C GLY A 194 -1.83 7.94 2.59
N MET A 195 -0.64 8.23 3.13
CA MET A 195 -0.30 8.01 4.54
C MET A 195 -1.20 8.82 5.48
N ASN A 196 -1.40 10.10 5.20
CA ASN A 196 -2.34 10.95 5.96
C ASN A 196 -3.76 10.37 5.92
N LEU A 197 -4.22 9.95 4.75
CA LEU A 197 -5.57 9.43 4.57
C LEU A 197 -5.81 8.10 5.30
N ILE A 198 -4.80 7.23 5.44
CA ILE A 198 -4.87 6.04 6.32
C ILE A 198 -5.13 6.48 7.76
N LYS A 199 -4.33 7.43 8.28
CA LYS A 199 -4.45 7.90 9.66
C LYS A 199 -5.79 8.58 9.94
N LEU A 200 -6.35 9.23 8.93
CA LEU A 200 -7.69 9.85 8.98
C LEU A 200 -8.85 8.87 8.71
N GLY A 201 -8.57 7.57 8.52
CA GLY A 201 -9.59 6.54 8.26
C GLY A 201 -10.26 6.64 6.88
N ARG A 202 -9.70 7.43 5.96
CA ARG A 202 -10.25 7.65 4.60
C ARG A 202 -9.66 6.65 3.61
N PHE A 203 -9.85 5.36 3.87
CA PHE A 203 -9.19 4.27 3.15
C PHE A 203 -9.41 4.28 1.62
N PRO A 204 -10.63 4.54 1.09
CA PRO A 204 -10.86 4.69 -0.36
C PRO A 204 -9.94 5.70 -1.05
N GLN A 205 -9.79 6.85 -0.41
CA GLN A 205 -8.96 7.94 -0.92
C GLN A 205 -7.47 7.62 -0.74
N ALA A 206 -7.11 6.94 0.36
CA ALA A 206 -5.74 6.52 0.62
C ALA A 206 -5.22 5.58 -0.48
N TYR A 207 -5.95 4.51 -0.77
CA TYR A 207 -5.59 3.56 -1.83
C TYR A 207 -5.39 4.25 -3.18
N SER A 208 -6.35 5.12 -3.56
CA SER A 208 -6.28 5.86 -4.82
C SER A 208 -5.07 6.80 -4.86
N SER A 209 -4.69 7.38 -3.72
CA SER A 209 -3.50 8.20 -3.61
C SER A 209 -2.23 7.36 -3.78
N PHE A 210 -2.12 6.19 -3.16
CA PHE A 210 -0.96 5.31 -3.33
C PHE A 210 -0.76 4.82 -4.77
N SER A 211 -1.83 4.69 -5.56
CA SER A 211 -1.72 4.38 -6.99
C SER A 211 -0.85 5.39 -7.75
N GLY A 212 -0.85 6.66 -7.32
CA GLY A 212 0.00 7.71 -7.88
C GLY A 212 1.49 7.58 -7.52
N ALA A 213 1.84 6.76 -6.53
CA ALA A 213 3.21 6.54 -6.06
C ALA A 213 3.85 5.24 -6.58
N LEU A 214 3.08 4.33 -7.19
CA LEU A 214 3.55 3.00 -7.62
C LEU A 214 4.69 3.01 -8.64
N GLY A 215 4.85 4.10 -9.39
CA GLY A 215 5.92 4.26 -10.39
C GLY A 215 7.18 4.96 -9.88
N ILE A 216 7.23 5.34 -8.60
CA ILE A 216 8.33 6.15 -8.06
C ILE A 216 9.39 5.25 -7.40
N PRO A 217 10.65 5.30 -7.86
CA PRO A 217 11.75 4.56 -7.24
C PRO A 217 11.87 4.86 -5.74
N GLY A 218 11.92 3.81 -4.93
CA GLY A 218 12.03 3.90 -3.46
C GLY A 218 10.69 3.99 -2.73
N TYR A 219 9.57 4.13 -3.45
CA TYR A 219 8.21 4.21 -2.89
C TYR A 219 7.26 3.12 -3.39
N ASP A 220 7.59 2.46 -4.49
CA ASP A 220 6.71 1.51 -5.18
C ASP A 220 6.32 0.29 -4.34
N GLU A 221 7.27 -0.33 -3.64
CA GLU A 221 7.02 -1.49 -2.78
C GLU A 221 6.15 -1.10 -1.59
N LYS A 222 6.51 -0.01 -0.89
CA LYS A 222 5.75 0.50 0.26
C LYS A 222 4.36 0.97 -0.14
N ALA A 223 4.21 1.61 -1.30
CA ALA A 223 2.91 2.02 -1.80
C ALA A 223 1.98 0.82 -1.97
N ARG A 224 2.49 -0.32 -2.45
CA ARG A 224 1.73 -1.58 -2.53
C ARG A 224 1.38 -2.13 -1.14
N GLU A 225 2.30 -2.05 -0.18
CA GLU A 225 2.02 -2.48 1.21
C GLU A 225 0.90 -1.64 1.84
N PHE A 226 0.96 -0.32 1.71
CA PHE A 226 -0.06 0.58 2.24
C PHE A 226 -1.39 0.52 1.47
N GLN A 227 -1.40 0.15 0.18
CA GLN A 227 -2.64 -0.19 -0.52
C GLN A 227 -3.35 -1.39 0.14
N LYS A 228 -2.60 -2.43 0.51
CA LYS A 228 -3.17 -3.58 1.24
C LYS A 228 -3.68 -3.16 2.61
N GLU A 229 -2.95 -2.31 3.33
CA GLU A 229 -3.40 -1.76 4.61
C GLU A 229 -4.71 -0.97 4.46
N ALA A 230 -4.84 -0.15 3.42
CA ALA A 230 -6.07 0.59 3.14
C ALA A 230 -7.25 -0.35 2.87
N VAL A 231 -7.07 -1.42 2.09
CA VAL A 231 -8.11 -2.42 1.84
C VAL A 231 -8.53 -3.13 3.14
N ILE A 232 -7.58 -3.53 3.97
CA ILE A 232 -7.85 -4.16 5.28
C ILE A 232 -8.59 -3.18 6.21
N GLY A 233 -8.17 -1.93 6.25
CA GLY A 233 -8.81 -0.87 7.03
C GLY A 233 -10.26 -0.65 6.63
N PHE A 234 -10.53 -0.60 5.32
CA PHE A 234 -11.89 -0.50 4.79
C PHE A 234 -12.76 -1.68 5.18
N ALA A 235 -12.27 -2.91 5.01
CA ALA A 235 -13.00 -4.13 5.36
C ALA A 235 -13.38 -4.17 6.86
N ARG A 236 -12.50 -3.67 7.74
CA ARG A 236 -12.78 -3.58 9.18
C ARG A 236 -13.91 -2.61 9.49
N ILE A 237 -13.92 -1.42 8.88
CA ILE A 237 -15.01 -0.45 9.07
C ILE A 237 -16.34 -1.04 8.58
N ALA A 238 -16.36 -1.61 7.39
CA ALA A 238 -17.55 -2.22 6.82
C ALA A 238 -18.12 -3.35 7.70
N ALA A 239 -17.26 -4.18 8.30
CA ALA A 239 -17.66 -5.22 9.23
C ALA A 239 -18.28 -4.64 10.52
N THR A 240 -17.70 -3.58 11.10
CA THR A 240 -18.25 -2.92 12.30
C THR A 240 -19.58 -2.22 12.04
N GLU A 241 -19.79 -1.66 10.85
CA GLU A 241 -21.07 -1.04 10.47
C GLU A 241 -22.18 -2.08 10.26
N SER A 242 -21.83 -3.27 9.78
CA SER A 242 -22.77 -4.40 9.64
C SER A 242 -23.28 -4.92 10.98
N ASP A 243 -22.41 -4.99 12.00
CA ASP A 243 -22.76 -5.49 13.35
C ASP A 243 -23.61 -4.50 14.17
N HIS A 244 -23.65 -3.22 13.79
CA HIS A 244 -24.41 -2.17 14.46
C HIS A 244 -25.77 -1.86 13.83
N SER A 245 -26.22 -2.67 12.85
CA SER A 245 -27.62 -2.63 12.42
C SER A 245 -28.52 -3.03 13.61
N PRO A 246 -29.44 -2.15 14.09
CA PRO A 246 -30.34 -2.52 15.15
C PRO A 246 -31.20 -3.68 14.64
N THR A 247 -31.18 -4.79 15.38
CA THR A 247 -32.12 -5.89 15.24
C THR A 247 -33.52 -5.36 14.95
N ALA A 248 -33.98 -5.52 13.71
CA ALA A 248 -35.39 -5.47 13.40
C ALA A 248 -36.08 -6.49 14.33
N SER A 249 -37.02 -6.00 15.14
CA SER A 249 -37.84 -6.80 16.03
C SER A 249 -38.42 -8.03 15.32
N PRO A 250 -38.47 -9.22 15.95
CA PRO A 250 -39.10 -10.39 15.38
C PRO A 250 -40.61 -10.30 15.60
N THR A 251 -41.35 -9.69 14.67
CA THR A 251 -42.80 -9.90 14.58
C THR A 251 -43.09 -11.08 13.67
N ALA A 252 -43.30 -12.23 14.33
CA ALA A 252 -44.11 -13.37 13.96
C ALA A 252 -44.68 -13.40 12.51
N SER A 253 -44.17 -14.33 11.71
CA SER A 253 -44.94 -14.91 10.60
C SER A 253 -45.22 -16.37 10.93
N THR A 254 -46.32 -16.58 11.66
CA THR A 254 -46.89 -17.88 11.96
C THR A 254 -47.51 -18.44 10.67
N HIS A 255 -47.03 -19.61 10.25
CA HIS A 255 -47.74 -20.67 9.52
C HIS A 255 -48.99 -20.26 8.72
N ALA A 256 -48.87 -20.23 7.38
CA ALA A 256 -49.97 -20.57 6.50
C ALA A 256 -49.72 -21.97 5.93
N LEU A 257 -50.35 -22.96 6.56
CA LEU A 257 -50.52 -24.32 6.07
C LEU A 257 -51.24 -24.25 4.72
N LEU A 258 -50.67 -24.90 3.69
CA LEU A 258 -51.38 -25.20 2.45
C LEU A 258 -52.30 -26.39 2.72
N ASP A 259 -53.57 -26.12 3.01
CA ASP A 259 -54.62 -27.14 2.96
C ASP A 259 -54.88 -27.50 1.48
N TRP A 260 -54.38 -28.66 1.10
CA TRP A 260 -54.89 -29.44 -0.03
C TRP A 260 -56.13 -30.18 0.48
N GLU A 261 -57.31 -29.67 0.19
CA GLU A 261 -58.52 -30.51 0.20
C GLU A 261 -58.78 -30.99 -1.22
N ASP A 262 -58.46 -32.28 -1.43
CA ASP A 262 -59.17 -33.13 -2.37
C ASP A 262 -60.65 -33.16 -1.97
N ASN A 263 -61.57 -32.96 -2.93
CA ASN A 263 -62.77 -33.80 -3.04
C ASN A 263 -63.47 -33.62 -4.39
N GLU A 264 -63.99 -34.76 -4.84
CA GLU A 264 -64.84 -35.03 -6.01
C GLU A 264 -66.12 -34.19 -6.09
#